data_AF-A0A4P7YU51-F1
#
_entry.id   AF-A0A4P7YU51-F1
#
_cell.length_a   1.000
_cell.length_b   1.000
_cell.length_c   1.000
_cell.angle_alpha   90.00
_cell.angle_beta   90.00
_cell.angle_gamma   90.00
#
_symmetry.space_group_name_H-M   'P 1'
#
loop_
_entity.id
_entity.type
_entity.pdbx_description
1 polymer ?
#
loop_
_entity_poly.entity_id
_entity_poly.type
_entity_poly.pdbx_seq_one_letter_code
_entity_poly.pdbx_strand_id
1 'polypeptide(L)'
;MTTVSVVEEKGSFRLVACDGRFAVVEARAGQVFGMPDDVGGGREGATDTPDGIASVAHWTGEEEARALMRDLSGQGDQLARRIW
;
A
#
# COMPACT_ATOMS: atom_id res chain seq x y z
N MET A 1 -16.68 10.22 7.22
CA MET A 1 -15.76 9.22 7.78
C MET A 1 -15.43 8.26 6.67
N THR A 2 -14.20 8.30 6.18
CA THR A 2 -13.73 7.45 5.08
C THR A 2 -13.52 6.05 5.66
N THR A 3 -14.39 5.10 5.32
CA THR A 3 -14.28 3.73 5.83
C THR A 3 -13.35 2.98 4.90
N VAL A 4 -12.06 2.95 5.27
CA VAL A 4 -11.05 2.17 4.58
C VAL A 4 -11.05 0.75 5.15
N SER A 5 -11.26 -0.24 4.30
CA SER A 5 -11.25 -1.66 4.66
C SER A 5 -10.01 -2.32 4.08
N VAL A 6 -9.27 -3.10 4.88
CA VAL A 6 -8.16 -3.91 4.37
C VAL A 6 -8.72 -5.15 3.70
N VAL A 7 -8.44 -5.31 2.41
CA VAL A 7 -8.88 -6.45 1.58
C VAL A 7 -7.87 -7.59 1.66
N GLU A 8 -6.58 -7.28 1.60
CA GLU A 8 -5.50 -8.26 1.63
C GLU A 8 -4.26 -7.67 2.32
N GLU A 9 -3.51 -8.48 3.07
CA GLU A 9 -2.23 -8.09 3.67
C GLU A 9 -1.15 -9.10 3.27
N LYS A 10 0.00 -8.60 2.80
CA LYS A 10 1.20 -9.39 2.48
C LYS A 10 2.44 -8.66 2.99
N GLY A 11 2.94 -9.13 4.14
CA GLY A 11 4.11 -8.53 4.79
C GLY A 11 3.80 -7.10 5.21
N SER A 12 4.60 -6.15 4.75
CA SER A 12 4.39 -4.71 5.01
C SER A 12 3.35 -4.08 4.08
N PHE A 13 2.89 -4.77 3.03
CA PHE A 13 1.92 -4.23 2.07
C PHE A 13 0.49 -4.64 2.41
N ARG A 14 -0.43 -3.69 2.30
CA ARG A 14 -1.87 -3.86 2.52
C ARG A 14 -2.63 -3.35 1.31
N LEU A 15 -3.45 -4.20 0.72
CA LEU A 15 -4.48 -3.81 -0.22
C LEU A 15 -5.67 -3.29 0.58
N VAL A 16 -6.06 -2.05 0.35
CA VAL A 16 -7.19 -1.40 0.98
C VAL A 16 -8.27 -1.07 -0.04
N ALA A 17 -9.53 -1.09 0.38
CA ALA A 17 -10.69 -0.69 -0.40
C ALA A 17 -11.45 0.43 0.31
N CYS A 18 -11.89 1.40 -0.47
CA CYS A 18 -12.75 2.49 -0.02
C CYS A 18 -13.75 2.83 -1.12
N ASP A 19 -15.04 2.75 -0.80
CA ASP A 19 -16.14 3.16 -1.70
C ASP A 19 -16.07 2.54 -3.11
N GLY A 20 -15.66 1.27 -3.20
CA GLY A 20 -15.49 0.56 -4.48
C GLY A 20 -14.19 0.85 -5.23
N ARG A 21 -13.29 1.67 -4.66
CA ARG A 21 -11.92 1.89 -5.15
C ARG A 21 -10.94 1.09 -4.33
N PHE A 22 -9.82 0.71 -4.93
CA PHE A 22 -8.80 -0.11 -4.29
C PHE A 22 -7.45 0.60 -4.37
N ALA A 23 -6.60 0.43 -3.35
CA ALA A 23 -5.26 0.99 -3.33
C ALA A 23 -4.32 0.06 -2.58
N VAL A 24 -3.03 0.11 -2.89
CA VAL A 24 -2.01 -0.61 -2.12
C VAL A 24 -1.26 0.41 -1.27
N VAL A 25 -1.06 0.10 0.00
CA VAL A 25 -0.27 0.90 0.93
C VAL A 25 0.77 0.03 1.63
N GLU A 26 1.95 0.58 1.88
CA GLU A 26 2.95 -0.03 2.74
C GLU A 26 2.79 0.53 4.16
N ALA A 27 2.51 -0.33 5.14
CA ALA A 27 2.48 0.02 6.55
C ALA A 27 3.80 -0.40 7.22
N ARG A 28 4.59 0.58 7.68
CA ARG A 28 5.84 0.35 8.42
C ARG A 28 6.02 1.37 9.53
N ALA A 29 6.49 0.92 10.70
CA ALA A 29 6.78 1.78 11.85
C ALA A 29 5.64 2.74 12.27
N GLY A 30 4.37 2.30 12.12
CA GLY A 30 3.19 3.13 12.43
C GLY A 30 2.87 4.22 11.40
N GLN A 31 3.58 4.21 10.27
CA GLN A 31 3.33 5.06 9.12
C GLN A 31 2.85 4.23 7.93
N VAL A 32 2.06 4.85 7.08
CA VAL A 32 1.58 4.30 5.82
C VAL A 32 2.09 5.11 4.65
N PHE A 33 2.49 4.41 3.59
CA PHE A 33 3.02 4.98 2.36
C PHE A 33 2.16 4.48 1.20
N GLY A 34 1.72 5.39 0.32
CA GLY A 34 0.96 5.03 -0.86
C GLY A 34 1.80 4.34 -1.91
N MET A 35 1.27 3.29 -2.55
CA MET A 35 1.88 2.64 -3.70
C MET A 35 1.00 2.79 -4.95
N PRO A 36 1.58 2.92 -6.16
CA PRO A 36 3.01 3.02 -6.43
C PRO A 36 3.46 4.46 -6.26
N ASP A 37 4.33 4.75 -5.29
CA ASP A 37 5.07 6.01 -5.26
C ASP A 37 6.54 5.69 -5.50
N ASP A 38 7.10 6.48 -6.39
CA ASP A 38 8.37 6.34 -7.09
C ASP A 38 9.51 5.89 -6.16
N VAL A 39 10.41 5.09 -6.73
CA VAL A 39 11.69 4.60 -6.17
C VAL A 39 12.61 5.74 -5.63
N GLY A 40 12.16 7.00 -5.65
CA GLY A 40 12.87 8.22 -5.29
C GLY A 40 12.51 8.91 -3.97
N GLY A 41 11.83 8.25 -3.02
CA GLY A 41 11.85 8.66 -1.60
C GLY A 41 11.43 10.10 -1.32
N GLY A 42 10.23 10.51 -1.75
CA GLY A 42 9.82 11.92 -1.71
C GLY A 42 8.59 12.28 -0.87
N ARG A 43 7.81 11.33 -0.33
CA ARG A 43 6.57 11.66 0.40
C ARG A 43 6.58 11.21 1.85
N GLU A 44 6.16 12.13 2.71
CA GLU A 44 5.96 11.92 4.14
C GLU A 44 4.93 10.81 4.34
N GLY A 45 5.33 9.71 4.99
CA GLY A 45 4.40 8.67 5.38
C GLY A 45 3.32 9.26 6.28
N ALA A 46 2.06 8.97 5.97
CA ALA A 46 0.96 9.40 6.82
C ALA A 46 0.85 8.47 8.04
N THR A 47 0.17 8.92 9.09
CA THR A 47 -0.12 8.05 10.24
C THR A 47 -0.99 6.86 9.80
N ASP A 48 -0.71 5.65 10.31
CA ASP A 48 -1.50 4.42 10.08
C ASP A 48 -2.91 4.53 10.68
N THR A 49 -3.73 5.37 10.05
CA THR A 49 -5.12 5.65 10.36
C THR A 49 -5.92 5.62 9.07
N PRO A 50 -7.23 5.36 9.10
CA PRO A 50 -8.04 5.32 7.89
C PRO A 50 -7.95 6.61 7.06
N ASP A 51 -7.84 7.75 7.75
CA ASP A 51 -7.69 9.07 7.13
C ASP A 51 -6.31 9.25 6.50
N GLY A 52 -5.25 8.88 7.22
CA GLY A 52 -3.88 8.91 6.70
C GLY A 52 -3.69 7.97 5.50
N ILE A 53 -4.23 6.75 5.58
CA ILE A 53 -4.27 5.79 4.47
C ILE A 53 -4.98 6.43 3.29
N ALA A 54 -6.17 6.99 3.47
CA ALA A 54 -6.89 7.63 2.37
C ALA A 54 -6.16 8.84 1.76
N SER A 55 -5.34 9.53 2.55
CA SER A 55 -4.54 10.66 2.10
C SER A 55 -3.33 10.26 1.24
N VAL A 56 -2.72 9.09 1.49
CA VAL A 56 -1.57 8.60 0.71
C VAL A 56 -1.96 7.55 -0.33
N ALA A 57 -3.09 6.88 -0.15
CA ALA A 57 -3.54 5.79 -1.00
C ALA A 57 -3.76 6.27 -2.44
N HIS A 58 -3.10 5.59 -3.37
CA HIS A 58 -3.37 5.76 -4.79
C HIS A 58 -4.57 4.90 -5.18
N TRP A 59 -5.76 5.49 -5.12
CA TRP A 59 -7.02 4.82 -5.43
C TRP A 59 -7.15 4.53 -6.93
N THR A 60 -7.17 3.25 -7.27
CA THR A 60 -7.34 2.71 -8.62
C THR A 60 -8.48 1.67 -8.66
N GLY A 61 -8.64 0.99 -9.80
CA GLY A 61 -9.52 -0.17 -9.91
C GLY A 61 -8.99 -1.39 -9.17
N GLU A 62 -9.87 -2.34 -8.84
CA GLU A 62 -9.49 -3.58 -8.15
C GLU A 62 -8.38 -4.34 -8.90
N GLU A 63 -8.52 -4.47 -10.22
CA GLU A 63 -7.58 -5.23 -11.05
C GLU A 63 -6.17 -4.61 -11.04
N GLU A 64 -6.08 -3.28 -11.11
CA GLU A 64 -4.82 -2.53 -11.07
C GLU A 64 -4.18 -2.63 -9.68
N ALA A 65 -4.95 -2.40 -8.62
CA ALA A 65 -4.45 -2.50 -7.25
C ALA A 65 -3.98 -3.93 -6.91
N ARG A 66 -4.72 -4.96 -7.36
CA ARG A 66 -4.30 -6.37 -7.20
C ARG A 66 -3.07 -6.70 -8.04
N ALA A 67 -2.96 -6.17 -9.26
CA ALA A 67 -1.78 -6.36 -10.09
C ALA A 67 -0.54 -5.76 -9.42
N LEU A 68 -0.67 -4.54 -8.89
CA LEU A 68 0.38 -3.88 -8.13
C LEU A 68 0.75 -4.64 -6.85
N MET A 69 -0.23 -5.12 -6.08
CA MET A 69 -0.01 -5.93 -4.88
C MET A 69 0.82 -7.19 -5.19
N ARG A 70 0.52 -7.88 -6.30
CA ARG A 70 1.26 -9.07 -6.75
C ARG A 70 2.67 -8.72 -7.17
N ASP A 71 2.86 -7.62 -7.89
CA ASP A 71 4.18 -7.15 -8.32
C ASP A 71 5.06 -6.80 -7.11
N LEU A 72 4.53 -6.00 -6.16
CA LEU A 72 5.22 -5.62 -4.93
C LEU A 72 5.52 -6.80 -4.02
N SER A 73 4.59 -7.76 -3.91
CA SER A 73 4.83 -8.99 -3.14
C SER A 73 5.93 -9.84 -3.79
N GLY A 74 5.99 -9.89 -5.12
CA GLY A 74 7.04 -10.58 -5.86
C GLY A 74 8.41 -9.90 -5.74
N GLN A 75 8.46 -8.57 -5.85
CA GLN A 75 9.68 -7.79 -5.68
C GLN A 75 10.17 -7.79 -4.23
N GLY A 76 9.27 -7.70 -3.25
CA GLY A 76 9.58 -7.74 -1.83
C GLY A 76 10.20 -9.07 -1.39
N ASP A 77 9.73 -10.21 -1.91
CA ASP A 77 10.36 -11.52 -1.70
C ASP A 77 11.78 -11.57 -2.28
N GLN A 78 11.99 -10.96 -3.44
CA GLN A 78 13.29 -10.91 -4.10
C GLN A 78 14.27 -9.97 -3.37
N LEU A 79 13.77 -8.86 -2.82
CA LEU A 79 14.56 -7.93 -1.99
C LEU A 79 14.92 -8.58 -0.66
N ALA A 80 13.98 -9.22 0.03
CA ALA A 80 14.21 -9.94 1.28
C ALA A 80 15.28 -11.04 1.13
N ARG A 81 15.31 -11.71 -0.02
CA ARG A 81 16.33 -12.73 -0.35
C ARG A 81 17.73 -12.19 -0.66
N ARG A 82 17.88 -10.90 -0.91
CA ARG A 82 19.16 -10.28 -1.30
C ARG A 82 19.85 -9.56 -0.16
N ILE A 83 19.19 -9.41 0.98
CA ILE A 83 19.72 -8.75 2.20
C ILE A 83 20.12 -9.79 3.26
N TRP A 84 20.09 -11.10 2.93
CA TRP A 84 20.55 -12.18 3.80
C TRP A 84 21.65 -13.01 3.15
#